data_AF-A0A151T8Z5-F1
#
_entry.id   AF-A0A151T8Z5-F1
#
_cell.length_a   1.000
_cell.length_b   1.000
_cell.length_c   1.000
_cell.angle_alpha   90.00
_cell.angle_beta   90.00
_cell.angle_gamma   90.00
#
_symmetry.space_group_name_H-M   'P 1'
#
loop_
_entity.id
_entity.type
_entity.pdbx_description
1 polymer ?
#
loop_
_entity_poly.entity_id
_entity_poly.type
_entity_poly.pdbx_seq_one_letter_code
_entity_poly.pdbx_strand_id
1 'polypeptide(L)' 'MIPVEIGEPSLRRQQFTEEANTEALNVELDLIEEARDRAFVNMEVCRALVSRKHRTKIRPREFQPRDLVWQVA' A
#
# COMPACT_ATOMS: atom_id res chain seq x y z
N MET A 1 -32.14 44.68 -1.41
CA MET A 1 -30.98 44.15 -0.68
C MET A 1 -31.52 43.25 0.42
N ILE A 2 -31.22 41.95 0.40
CA ILE A 2 -31.79 40.98 1.35
C ILE A 2 -30.68 40.63 2.35
N PRO A 3 -30.91 40.80 3.67
CA PRO A 3 -29.95 40.34 4.66
C PRO A 3 -29.93 38.81 4.68
N VAL A 4 -28.74 38.22 4.56
CA VAL A 4 -28.53 36.80 4.77
C VAL A 4 -28.37 36.59 6.27
N GLU A 5 -29.25 35.83 6.89
CA GLU A 5 -29.07 35.40 8.27
C GLU A 5 -27.97 34.34 8.33
N ILE A 6 -26.86 34.69 8.97
CA ILE A 6 -25.79 33.75 9.27
C ILE A 6 -26.21 33.06 10.58
N GLY A 7 -26.59 31.79 10.51
CA GLY A 7 -26.90 30.98 11.68
C GLY A 7 -25.69 30.81 12.61
N GLU A 8 -25.95 30.43 13.87
CA GLU A 8 -24.88 30.26 14.86
C GLU A 8 -23.78 29.30 14.36
N PRO A 9 -22.49 29.64 14.60
CA PRO A 9 -21.39 28.78 14.22
C PRO A 9 -21.50 27.46 14.98
N SER A 10 -21.39 26.35 14.27
CA SER A 10 -21.38 25.03 14.88
C SER A 10 -20.20 24.87 15.83
N LEU A 11 -20.31 23.97 16.81
CA LEU A 11 -19.25 23.67 17.78
C LEU A 11 -17.90 23.39 17.11
N ARG A 12 -17.91 22.64 16.00
CA ARG A 12 -16.73 22.37 15.17
C ARG A 12 -16.05 23.65 14.67
N ARG A 13 -16.83 24.67 14.32
CA ARG A 13 -16.34 25.96 13.82
C ARG A 13 -15.84 26.84 14.97
N GLN A 14 -16.43 26.72 16.15
CA GLN A 14 -15.99 27.41 17.36
C GLN A 14 -14.67 26.84 17.92
N GLN A 15 -14.47 25.52 17.79
CA GLN A 15 -13.28 24.81 18.29
C GLN A 15 -12.18 24.63 17.24
N PHE A 16 -12.37 25.13 16.02
CA PHE A 16 -11.38 24.99 14.96
C PHE A 16 -10.13 25.82 15.26
N THR A 17 -8.98 25.15 15.31
CA THR A 17 -7.67 25.77 15.29
C THR A 17 -6.88 25.23 14.10
N GLU A 18 -6.19 26.12 13.40
CA GLU A 18 -5.45 25.77 12.20
C GLU A 18 -4.26 24.87 12.57
N GLU A 19 -3.61 25.15 13.68
CA GLU A 19 -2.47 24.40 14.21
C GLU A 19 -2.88 22.94 14.51
N ALA A 20 -3.98 22.72 15.21
CA ALA A 20 -4.43 21.36 15.55
C ALA A 20 -4.82 20.55 14.30
N ASN A 21 -5.35 21.21 13.27
CA ASN A 21 -5.64 20.55 12.00
C ASN A 21 -4.35 20.15 11.28
N THR A 22 -3.33 21.02 11.27
CA THR A 22 -2.03 20.68 10.68
C THR A 22 -1.33 19.55 11.41
N GLU A 23 -1.35 19.55 12.75
CA GLU A 23 -0.79 18.47 13.56
C GLU A 23 -1.51 17.14 13.30
N ALA A 24 -2.84 17.14 13.28
CA ALA A 24 -3.63 15.94 13.00
C ALA A 24 -3.33 15.37 11.60
N LEU A 25 -3.22 16.24 10.59
CA LEU A 25 -2.86 15.84 9.23
C LEU A 25 -1.45 15.25 9.16
N ASN A 26 -0.47 15.83 9.86
CA ASN A 26 0.89 15.30 9.90
C ASN A 26 0.93 13.91 10.53
N VAL A 27 0.24 13.71 11.66
CA VAL A 27 0.13 12.39 12.30
C VAL A 27 -0.52 11.37 11.37
N GLU A 28 -1.59 11.74 10.66
CA GLU A 28 -2.24 10.84 9.71
C GLU A 28 -1.31 10.45 8.56
N LEU A 29 -0.52 11.40 8.04
CA LEU A 29 0.47 11.15 7.00
C LEU A 29 1.58 10.22 7.47
N ASP A 30 2.13 10.44 8.67
CA ASP A 30 3.17 9.59 9.26
C ASP A 30 2.68 8.14 9.40
N LEU A 31 1.44 7.94 9.86
CA LEU A 31 0.83 6.62 9.98
C LEU A 31 0.69 5.92 8.61
N ILE A 32 0.36 6.66 7.56
CA ILE A 32 0.27 6.14 6.20
C ILE A 32 1.66 5.73 5.69
N GLU A 33 2.70 6.53 5.94
CA GLU A 33 4.07 6.20 5.56
C GLU A 33 4.56 4.94 6.26
N GLU A 34 4.38 4.82 7.58
CA GLU A 34 4.72 3.61 8.33
C GLU A 34 4.00 2.36 7.78
N ALA A 35 2.71 2.49 7.43
CA ALA A 35 1.93 1.40 6.87
C ALA A 35 2.46 0.97 5.50
N ARG A 36 2.84 1.94 4.65
CA ARG A 36 3.44 1.68 3.33
C ARG A 36 4.79 0.99 3.46
N ASP A 37 5.64 1.44 4.37
CA ASP A 37 6.95 0.85 4.59
C ASP A 37 6.85 -0.61 5.06
N ARG A 38 5.96 -0.88 6.02
CA ARG A 38 5.68 -2.26 6.46
C ARG A 38 5.14 -3.12 5.32
N ALA A 39 4.23 -2.58 4.50
CA ALA A 39 3.71 -3.29 3.33
C ALA A 39 4.79 -3.59 2.30
N PHE A 40 5.70 -2.65 2.05
CA PHE A 40 6.83 -2.81 1.13
C PHE A 40 7.78 -3.91 1.60
N VAL A 41 8.16 -3.91 2.88
CA VAL A 41 8.99 -4.98 3.47
C VAL A 41 8.33 -6.34 3.31
N ASN A 42 7.03 -6.45 3.63
CA ASN A 42 6.29 -7.70 3.48
C ASN A 42 6.22 -8.17 2.03
N MET A 43 6.04 -7.25 1.08
CA MET A 43 6.05 -7.57 -0.36
C MET A 43 7.40 -8.13 -0.80
N GLU A 44 8.50 -7.50 -0.38
CA GLU A 44 9.86 -7.95 -0.74
C GLU A 44 10.21 -9.29 -0.11
N VAL A 45 9.81 -9.53 1.14
CA VAL A 45 9.92 -10.86 1.78
C VAL A 45 9.14 -11.90 0.98
N CYS A 46 7.90 -11.62 0.60
CA CYS A 46 7.09 -12.52 -0.23
C CYS A 46 7.76 -12.80 -1.58
N ARG A 47 8.27 -11.77 -2.26
CA ARG A 47 8.98 -11.88 -3.54
C ARG A 47 10.21 -12.79 -3.41
N ALA A 48 11.01 -12.60 -2.36
CA ALA A 48 12.19 -13.42 -2.10
C ALA A 48 11.81 -14.89 -1.82
N LEU A 49 10.77 -15.13 -1.03
CA LEU A 49 10.27 -16.48 -0.74
C LEU A 49 9.79 -17.20 -2.00
N VAL A 50 9.02 -16.54 -2.86
CA VAL A 50 8.55 -17.11 -4.13
C VAL A 50 9.73 -17.43 -5.05
N SER A 51 10.71 -16.54 -5.12
CA SER A 51 11.91 -16.73 -5.95
C SER A 51 12.75 -17.91 -5.47
N ARG A 52 12.94 -18.03 -4.14
CA ARG A 52 13.63 -19.18 -3.52
C ARG A 52 12.87 -20.48 -3.78
N LYS A 53 11.53 -20.47 -3.65
CA LYS A 53 10.70 -21.64 -3.92
C LYS A 53 10.81 -22.06 -5.38
N HIS A 54 10.80 -21.13 -6.33
CA HIS A 54 11.04 -21.43 -7.73
C HIS A 54 12.42 -22.07 -7.93
N ARG A 55 13.49 -21.43 -7.46
CA ARG A 55 14.86 -21.94 -7.63
C ARG A 55 15.11 -23.32 -7.00
N THR A 56 14.46 -23.62 -5.88
CA THR A 56 14.68 -24.88 -5.13
C THR A 56 13.75 -26.02 -5.57
N LYS A 57 12.49 -25.71 -5.89
CA LYS A 57 11.49 -26.73 -6.25
C LYS A 57 11.47 -27.02 -7.75
N ILE A 58 11.81 -26.03 -8.59
CA ILE A 58 11.90 -26.21 -10.03
C ILE A 58 13.36 -26.52 -10.34
N ARG A 59 13.66 -27.81 -10.56
CA ARG A 59 14.93 -28.20 -11.17
C ARG A 59 14.85 -27.84 -12.66
N PRO A 60 15.70 -26.95 -13.17
CA PRO A 60 15.80 -26.73 -14.61
C PRO A 60 16.12 -28.08 -15.27
N ARG A 61 15.29 -28.49 -16.23
CA ARG A 61 15.60 -29.64 -17.08
C ARG A 61 16.21 -29.10 -18.36
N GLU A 62 17.43 -29.50 -18.65
CA GLU A 62 18.03 -29.29 -19.96
C GLU A 62 17.52 -30.39 -20.88
N PHE A 63 16.92 -29.99 -22.00
CA PHE A 63 16.45 -30.92 -23.03
C PHE A 63 17.49 -31.00 -24.14
N GLN A 64 17.72 -32.20 -24.64
CA GLN A 64 18.63 -32.48 -25.75
C GLN A 64 17.84 -32.69 -27.06
N PRO A 65 18.48 -32.50 -28.22
CA PRO A 65 17.86 -32.86 -29.49
C PRO A 65 17.40 -34.32 -29.47
N ARG A 66 16.12 -34.56 -29.85
CA ARG A 66 15.39 -35.85 -29.81
C ARG A 66 14.72 -36.21 -28.48
N ASP A 67 14.76 -35.34 -27.47
CA ASP A 67 13.93 -35.53 -26.28
C ASP A 67 12.44 -35.34 -26.61
N LEU A 68 11.62 -36.29 -26.19
CA LEU A 68 10.16 -36.23 -26.33
C LEU A 68 9.58 -35.42 -25.16
N VAL A 69 8.87 -34.33 -25.48
CA VAL A 69 8.24 -33.44 -24.49
C VAL A 69 6.74 -33.44 -24.70
N TRP A 70 5.97 -33.60 -23.61
CA TRP A 70 4.51 -33.49 -23.67
C TRP A 70 4.12 -32.02 -23.84
N GLN A 71 3.51 -31.68 -24.98
CA GLN A 71 2.87 -30.38 -25.17
C GLN A 71 1.41 -30.49 -24.77
N VAL A 72 0.97 -29.59 -23.89
CA VAL A 72 -0.46 -29.39 -23.63
C VAL A 72 -0.98 -28.49 -24.75
N ALA A 73 -1.96 -28.97 -25.51
CA ALA A 73 -2.64 -28.23 -26.57
C ALA A 73 -3.62 -27.19 -26.02
#